data_AF-A0A938V784-F1
#
_entry.id   AF-A0A938V784-F1
#
_cell.length_a   1.000
_cell.length_b   1.000
_cell.length_c   1.000
_cell.angle_alpha   90.00
_cell.angle_beta   90.00
_cell.angle_gamma   90.00
#
_symmetry.space_group_name_H-M   'P 1'
#
loop_
_entity.id
_entity.type
_entity.pdbx_description
1 polymer ?
#
loop_
_entity_poly.entity_id
_entity_poly.type
_entity_poly.pdbx_seq_one_letter_code
_entity_poly.pdbx_strand_id
1 'polypeptide(L)'
;MEFLKSLTFVLWNIALGLVILYSVKWLLFNPKQRRFLGKRVPLTPGFFIRKRDWIFNKVRDVLQDYLDQANDLLNKSGYLAKWETMVFDEVFRRTKFIDAWKLMPRKWKEKLRDHIAQAGQNVARRILRKIIPDLVAKYRLEYRIDDFDEQFSAQVIYSYFRRYVYRYLRYFVIGINLLFGISNMIWYLILLIF
;
A
#
# COMPACT_ATOMS: atom_id res chain seq x y z
N MET A 1 -49.11 -26.38 -2.14
CA MET A 1 -48.20 -26.19 -1.00
C MET A 1 -46.73 -26.37 -1.37
N GLU A 2 -46.38 -27.39 -2.14
CA GLU A 2 -44.97 -27.68 -2.49
C GLU A 2 -44.27 -26.58 -3.31
N PHE A 3 -44.98 -25.92 -4.23
CA PHE A 3 -44.44 -24.76 -4.96
C PHE A 3 -44.12 -23.55 -4.05
N LEU A 4 -44.91 -23.35 -2.99
CA LEU A 4 -44.65 -22.29 -2.00
C LEU A 4 -43.40 -22.61 -1.17
N LYS A 5 -43.20 -23.89 -0.83
CA LYS A 5 -41.96 -24.35 -0.19
C LYS A 5 -40.77 -24.16 -1.13
N SER A 6 -40.90 -24.45 -2.41
CA SER A 6 -39.80 -24.31 -3.37
C SER A 6 -39.40 -22.83 -3.59
N LEU A 7 -40.33 -21.89 -3.45
CA LEU A 7 -40.05 -20.46 -3.49
C LEU A 7 -39.13 -19.99 -2.34
N THR A 8 -39.14 -20.69 -1.19
CA THR A 8 -38.28 -20.35 -0.05
C THR A 8 -36.80 -20.53 -0.35
N PHE A 9 -36.42 -21.42 -1.28
CA PHE A 9 -35.03 -21.58 -1.71
C PHE A 9 -34.50 -20.32 -2.40
N VAL A 10 -35.32 -19.64 -3.19
CA VAL A 10 -34.94 -18.37 -3.85
C VAL A 10 -34.69 -17.29 -2.80
N LEU A 11 -35.61 -17.14 -1.85
CA LEU A 11 -35.48 -16.17 -0.76
C LEU A 11 -34.25 -16.47 0.11
N TRP A 12 -34.00 -17.74 0.45
CA TRP A 12 -32.85 -18.12 1.26
C TRP A 12 -31.52 -17.86 0.57
N ASN A 13 -31.40 -18.17 -0.72
CA ASN A 13 -30.17 -17.88 -1.47
C ASN A 13 -29.88 -16.38 -1.51
N ILE A 14 -30.88 -15.55 -1.80
CA ILE A 14 -30.72 -14.10 -1.82
C ILE A 14 -30.33 -13.58 -0.43
N ALA A 15 -30.99 -14.06 0.63
CA ALA A 15 -30.66 -13.69 2.00
C ALA A 15 -29.22 -14.06 2.37
N LEU A 16 -28.78 -15.29 2.06
CA LEU A 16 -27.41 -15.75 2.30
C LEU A 16 -26.39 -14.88 1.55
N GLY A 17 -26.62 -14.61 0.26
CA GLY A 17 -25.76 -13.74 -0.54
C GLY A 17 -25.62 -12.34 0.06
N LEU A 18 -26.73 -11.75 0.51
CA LEU A 18 -26.72 -10.44 1.16
C LEU A 18 -26.01 -10.45 2.52
N VAL A 19 -26.16 -11.52 3.31
CA VAL A 19 -25.45 -11.68 4.59
C VAL A 19 -23.94 -11.77 4.37
N ILE A 20 -23.49 -12.53 3.38
CA ILE A 20 -22.07 -12.62 3.01
C ILE A 20 -21.54 -11.25 2.59
N LEU A 21 -22.26 -10.57 1.69
CA LEU A 21 -21.88 -9.25 1.20
C LEU A 21 -21.80 -8.22 2.34
N TYR A 22 -22.75 -8.24 3.26
CA TYR A 22 -22.75 -7.38 4.43
C TYR A 22 -21.57 -7.70 5.36
N SER A 23 -21.27 -8.99 5.56
CA SER A 23 -20.15 -9.44 6.40
C SER A 23 -18.81 -8.99 5.83
N VAL A 24 -18.60 -9.07 4.51
CA VAL A 24 -17.40 -8.57 3.84
C VAL A 24 -17.27 -7.05 4.01
N LYS A 25 -18.34 -6.30 3.76
CA LYS A 25 -18.35 -4.85 3.97
C LYS A 25 -18.00 -4.50 5.42
N TRP A 26 -18.57 -5.21 6.39
CA TRP A 26 -18.29 -5.02 7.80
C TRP A 26 -16.82 -5.31 8.14
N LEU A 27 -16.28 -6.43 7.65
CA LEU A 27 -14.88 -6.84 7.86
C LEU A 27 -13.89 -5.83 7.27
N LEU A 28 -14.21 -5.22 6.13
CA LEU A 28 -13.34 -4.24 5.49
C LEU A 28 -13.36 -2.88 6.20
N PHE A 29 -14.54 -2.38 6.57
CA PHE A 29 -14.74 -0.98 6.94
C PHE A 29 -15.19 -0.74 8.39
N ASN A 30 -15.09 -1.72 9.29
CA ASN A 30 -15.48 -1.51 10.69
C ASN A 30 -14.52 -0.54 11.41
N PRO A 31 -14.97 0.67 11.83
CA PRO A 31 -14.09 1.73 12.30
C PRO A 31 -13.51 1.53 13.69
N LYS A 32 -14.12 0.69 14.54
CA LYS A 32 -13.71 0.53 15.94
C LYS A 32 -13.30 -0.89 16.23
N GLN A 33 -12.24 -1.04 17.02
CA GLN A 33 -11.91 -2.31 17.65
C GLN A 33 -13.05 -2.71 18.59
N ARG A 34 -13.70 -3.83 18.29
CA ARG A 34 -14.79 -4.37 19.11
C ARG A 34 -14.24 -5.44 20.04
N ARG A 35 -14.72 -5.42 21.27
CA ARG A 35 -14.50 -6.48 22.26
C ARG A 35 -15.82 -7.21 22.46
N PHE A 36 -15.78 -8.53 22.41
CA PHE A 36 -16.90 -9.38 22.75
C PHE A 36 -16.46 -10.28 23.90
N LEU A 37 -17.18 -10.23 25.02
CA LEU A 37 -16.84 -10.97 26.25
C LEU A 37 -15.38 -10.72 26.72
N GLY A 38 -14.93 -9.46 26.68
CA GLY A 38 -13.57 -9.06 27.04
C GLY A 38 -12.48 -9.43 26.03
N LYS A 39 -12.75 -10.33 25.08
CA LYS A 39 -11.80 -10.73 24.03
C LYS A 39 -11.92 -9.82 22.81
N ARG A 40 -10.77 -9.45 22.23
CA ARG A 40 -10.71 -8.67 20.99
C ARG A 40 -11.24 -9.50 19.84
N VAL A 41 -12.15 -8.95 19.05
CA VAL A 41 -12.56 -9.59 17.79
C VAL A 41 -11.40 -9.45 16.80
N PRO A 42 -10.83 -10.56 16.28
CA PRO A 42 -9.56 -10.54 15.53
C PRO A 42 -9.62 -9.73 14.22
N LEU A 43 -10.83 -9.42 13.74
CA LEU A 43 -11.11 -8.73 12.49
C LEU A 43 -11.57 -7.29 12.69
N THR A 44 -11.33 -6.72 13.87
CA THR A 44 -11.64 -5.32 14.20
C THR A 44 -10.40 -4.61 14.77
N PRO A 45 -10.04 -3.39 14.32
CA PRO A 45 -10.71 -2.61 13.27
C PRO A 45 -10.64 -3.30 11.89
N GLY A 46 -11.51 -2.86 10.99
CA GLY A 46 -11.65 -3.46 9.67
C GLY A 46 -10.32 -3.46 8.91
N PHE A 47 -10.13 -4.47 8.07
CA PHE A 47 -8.85 -4.70 7.40
C PHE A 47 -8.36 -3.48 6.61
N PHE A 48 -9.27 -2.80 5.91
CA PHE A 48 -8.94 -1.64 5.10
C PHE A 48 -8.44 -0.48 5.95
N ILE A 49 -9.14 -0.21 7.07
CA ILE A 49 -8.79 0.87 8.00
C ILE A 49 -7.41 0.61 8.61
N ARG A 50 -7.20 -0.60 9.12
CA ARG A 50 -5.91 -1.01 9.69
C ARG A 50 -4.76 -0.86 8.69
N LYS A 51 -4.99 -1.26 7.43
CA LYS A 51 -3.96 -1.19 6.38
C LYS A 51 -3.66 0.25 5.97
N ARG A 52 -4.69 1.08 5.83
CA ARG A 52 -4.55 2.50 5.52
C ARG A 52 -3.75 3.22 6.61
N ASP A 53 -4.12 3.05 7.88
CA ASP A 53 -3.40 3.67 9.00
C ASP A 53 -1.95 3.19 9.08
N TRP A 54 -1.74 1.89 8.85
CA TRP A 54 -0.39 1.33 8.77
C TRP A 54 0.44 1.94 7.64
N ILE A 55 -0.13 2.18 6.45
CA ILE A 55 0.58 2.82 5.34
C ILE A 55 0.97 4.25 5.71
N PHE A 56 0.04 5.06 6.21
CA PHE A 56 0.34 6.45 6.57
C PHE A 56 1.39 6.55 7.68
N ASN A 57 1.29 5.73 8.72
CA ASN A 57 2.32 5.66 9.75
C ASN A 57 3.65 5.21 9.16
N LYS A 58 3.66 4.21 8.27
CA LYS A 58 4.90 3.75 7.67
C LYS A 58 5.56 4.81 6.78
N VAL A 59 4.76 5.61 6.07
CA VAL A 59 5.25 6.75 5.28
C VAL A 59 5.86 7.81 6.19
N ARG A 60 5.20 8.15 7.32
CA ARG A 60 5.74 9.06 8.34
C ARG A 60 7.05 8.54 8.90
N ASP A 61 7.09 7.28 9.34
CA ASP A 61 8.29 6.64 9.88
C ASP A 61 9.44 6.68 8.89
N VAL A 62 9.19 6.34 7.62
CA VAL A 62 10.24 6.35 6.57
C VAL A 62 10.75 7.76 6.30
N LEU A 63 9.85 8.76 6.26
CA LEU A 63 10.24 10.16 6.09
C LEU A 63 11.08 10.64 7.28
N GLN A 64 10.66 10.31 8.51
CA GLN A 64 11.38 10.70 9.71
C GLN A 64 12.75 10.01 9.78
N ASP A 65 12.81 8.69 9.57
CA ASP A 65 14.07 7.93 9.47
C ASP A 65 15.03 8.53 8.42
N TYR A 66 14.47 9.10 7.34
CA TYR A 66 15.23 9.78 6.29
C TYR A 66 15.83 11.08 6.77
N LEU A 67 15.01 11.93 7.37
CA LEU A 67 15.46 13.22 7.88
C LEU A 67 16.48 13.03 8.99
N ASP A 68 16.29 12.04 9.86
CA ASP A 68 17.22 11.71 10.94
C ASP A 68 18.58 11.26 10.38
N GLN A 69 18.60 10.37 9.38
CA GLN A 69 19.85 9.97 8.72
C GLN A 69 20.49 11.11 7.92
N ALA A 70 19.69 12.00 7.33
CA ALA A 70 20.20 13.15 6.59
C ALA A 70 20.89 14.16 7.52
N ASN A 71 20.32 14.38 8.71
CA ASN A 71 20.84 15.30 9.73
C ASN A 71 22.15 14.79 10.38
N ASP A 72 22.33 13.48 10.56
CA ASP A 72 23.58 12.92 11.09
C ASP A 72 24.65 12.76 10.00
N LEU A 73 25.36 13.86 9.71
CA LEU A 73 26.43 13.94 8.72
C LEU A 73 27.62 13.01 9.00
N LEU A 74 27.81 12.56 10.24
CA LEU A 74 28.91 11.68 10.64
C LEU A 74 28.53 10.20 10.53
N ASN A 75 27.24 9.89 10.39
CA ASN A 75 26.77 8.53 10.25
C ASN A 75 27.17 7.94 8.89
N LYS A 76 28.06 6.95 8.96
CA LYS A 76 28.52 6.13 7.83
C LYS A 76 27.66 4.86 7.64
N SER A 77 26.60 4.70 8.43
CA SER A 77 25.68 3.58 8.36
C SER A 77 24.30 4.03 7.88
N GLY A 78 23.46 3.09 7.43
CA GLY A 78 22.12 3.38 6.90
C GLY A 78 22.02 3.36 5.38
N TYR A 79 20.84 3.68 4.85
CA TYR A 79 20.58 3.60 3.42
C TYR A 79 21.12 4.80 2.64
N LEU A 80 21.18 5.99 3.24
CA LEU A 80 21.78 7.17 2.60
C LEU A 80 23.27 6.95 2.31
N ALA A 81 24.01 6.44 3.30
CA ALA A 81 25.41 6.08 3.13
C ALA A 81 25.60 5.02 2.03
N LYS A 82 24.72 3.99 1.99
CA LYS A 82 24.74 2.98 0.92
C LYS A 82 24.52 3.60 -0.46
N TRP A 83 23.57 4.52 -0.60
CA TRP A 83 23.31 5.19 -1.87
C TRP A 83 24.47 6.10 -2.30
N GLU A 84 25.09 6.82 -1.37
CA GLU A 84 26.30 7.60 -1.62
C GLU A 84 27.43 6.70 -2.15
N THR A 85 27.66 5.54 -1.51
CA THR A 85 28.66 4.56 -1.97
C THR A 85 28.30 3.96 -3.32
N MET A 86 27.02 3.65 -3.58
CA MET A 86 26.59 3.17 -4.89
C MET A 86 26.88 4.19 -6.01
N VAL A 87 26.68 5.48 -5.75
CA VAL A 87 27.05 6.53 -6.71
C VAL A 87 28.56 6.56 -6.94
N PHE A 88 29.36 6.46 -5.86
CA PHE A 88 30.81 6.35 -5.98
C PHE A 88 31.21 5.17 -6.89
N ASP A 89 30.71 3.97 -6.59
CA ASP A 89 31.05 2.74 -7.31
C ASP A 89 30.63 2.79 -8.79
N GLU A 90 29.45 3.36 -9.08
CA GLU A 90 28.96 3.50 -10.44
C GLU A 90 29.77 4.52 -11.24
N VAL A 91 30.11 5.67 -10.64
CA VAL A 91 30.97 6.67 -11.28
C VAL A 91 32.37 6.12 -11.50
N PHE A 92 32.96 5.44 -10.52
CA PHE A 92 34.27 4.82 -10.63
C PHE A 92 34.34 3.72 -11.71
N ARG A 93 33.24 2.98 -11.89
CA ARG A 93 33.08 1.99 -12.94
C ARG A 93 33.00 2.64 -14.32
N ARG A 94 32.23 3.73 -14.44
CA ARG A 94 32.09 4.48 -15.70
C ARG A 94 33.37 5.20 -16.11
N THR A 95 34.24 5.57 -15.17
CA THR A 95 35.54 6.18 -15.48
C THR A 95 36.61 5.18 -15.91
N LYS A 96 36.28 3.90 -16.13
CA LYS A 96 37.21 2.90 -16.69
C LYS A 96 37.82 3.29 -18.03
N PHE A 97 37.17 4.15 -18.83
CA PHE A 97 37.75 4.62 -20.09
C PHE A 97 39.09 5.35 -19.90
N ILE A 98 39.36 5.91 -18.71
CA ILE A 98 40.63 6.58 -18.36
C ILE A 98 41.79 5.58 -18.34
N ASP A 99 41.51 4.29 -18.11
CA ASP A 99 42.54 3.24 -18.13
C ASP A 99 43.17 3.10 -19.53
N ALA A 100 42.43 3.44 -20.59
CA ALA A 100 42.90 3.36 -21.97
C ALA A 100 43.90 4.47 -22.37
N TRP A 101 44.11 5.50 -21.53
CA TRP A 101 44.98 6.64 -21.88
C TRP A 101 46.46 6.24 -21.85
N LYS A 102 47.08 6.09 -23.03
CA LYS A 102 48.43 5.51 -23.17
C LYS A 102 49.55 6.34 -22.50
N LEU A 103 49.37 7.66 -22.40
CA LEU A 103 50.41 8.60 -21.94
C LEU A 103 50.39 8.87 -20.42
N MET A 104 49.42 8.34 -19.68
CA MET A 104 49.26 8.64 -18.24
C MET A 104 49.76 7.48 -17.35
N PRO A 105 50.59 7.75 -16.32
CA PRO A 105 51.01 6.72 -15.38
C PRO A 105 49.84 6.12 -14.60
N ARG A 106 49.90 4.82 -14.27
CA ARG A 106 48.81 4.09 -13.60
C ARG A 106 48.31 4.75 -12.30
N LYS A 107 49.23 5.23 -11.46
CA LYS A 107 48.90 5.93 -10.19
C LYS A 107 48.09 7.21 -10.42
N TRP A 108 48.32 7.91 -11.53
CA TRP A 108 47.60 9.15 -11.87
C TRP A 108 46.20 8.87 -12.39
N LYS A 109 46.05 7.82 -13.21
CA LYS A 109 44.73 7.35 -13.67
C LYS A 109 43.83 6.97 -12.50
N GLU A 110 44.37 6.20 -11.56
CA GLU A 110 43.64 5.76 -10.37
C GLU A 110 43.23 6.94 -9.49
N LYS A 111 44.16 7.86 -9.18
CA LYS A 111 43.85 9.10 -8.46
C LYS A 111 42.78 9.95 -9.15
N LEU A 112 42.83 10.07 -10.47
CA LEU A 112 41.87 10.84 -11.25
C LEU A 112 40.47 10.20 -11.18
N ARG A 113 40.41 8.87 -11.35
CA ARG A 113 39.15 8.10 -11.22
C ARG A 113 38.56 8.23 -9.83
N ASP A 114 39.39 8.13 -8.79
CA ASP A 114 38.98 8.34 -7.39
C ASP A 114 38.45 9.76 -7.17
N HIS A 115 39.13 10.79 -7.68
CA HIS A 115 38.67 12.17 -7.55
C HIS A 115 37.32 12.41 -8.23
N ILE A 116 37.12 11.86 -9.43
CA ILE A 116 35.83 11.96 -10.14
C ILE A 116 34.73 11.23 -9.36
N ALA A 117 35.02 10.03 -8.86
CA ALA A 117 34.07 9.24 -8.07
C ALA A 117 33.73 9.92 -6.74
N GLN A 118 34.72 10.48 -6.04
CA GLN A 118 34.53 11.29 -4.83
C GLN A 118 33.71 12.55 -5.12
N ALA A 119 33.94 13.24 -6.23
CA ALA A 119 33.13 14.38 -6.64
C ALA A 119 31.67 13.97 -6.85
N GLY A 120 31.42 12.86 -7.55
CA GLY A 120 30.09 12.30 -7.74
C GLY A 120 29.40 11.95 -6.42
N GLN A 121 30.12 11.27 -5.52
CA GLN A 121 29.65 10.96 -4.18
C GLN A 121 29.31 12.22 -3.37
N ASN A 122 30.15 13.25 -3.42
CA ASN A 122 29.92 14.52 -2.71
C ASN A 122 28.72 15.27 -3.25
N VAL A 123 28.50 15.26 -4.57
CA VAL A 123 27.28 15.80 -5.19
C VAL A 123 26.05 15.05 -4.70
N ALA A 124 26.08 13.71 -4.74
CA ALA A 124 24.99 12.88 -4.23
C ALA A 124 24.72 13.14 -2.75
N ARG A 125 25.75 13.19 -1.91
CA ARG A 125 25.64 13.54 -0.48
C ARG A 125 24.97 14.89 -0.29
N ARG A 126 25.37 15.92 -1.05
CA ARG A 126 24.77 17.26 -0.95
C ARG A 126 23.31 17.25 -1.37
N ILE A 127 22.95 16.52 -2.42
CA ILE A 127 21.56 16.37 -2.85
C ILE A 127 20.75 15.66 -1.76
N LEU A 128 21.19 14.48 -1.34
CA LEU A 128 20.47 13.60 -0.41
C LEU A 128 20.37 14.19 1.00
N ARG A 129 21.43 14.77 1.54
CA ARG A 129 21.47 15.21 2.94
C ARG A 129 21.17 16.69 3.16
N LYS A 130 21.10 17.48 2.09
CA LYS A 130 20.83 18.92 2.20
C LYS A 130 19.66 19.35 1.34
N ILE A 131 19.77 19.16 0.02
CA ILE A 131 18.74 19.67 -0.90
C ILE A 131 17.39 18.98 -0.66
N ILE A 132 17.36 17.65 -0.53
CA ILE A 132 16.10 16.94 -0.31
C ILE A 132 15.46 17.31 1.04
N PRO A 133 16.17 17.29 2.20
CA PRO A 133 15.62 17.79 3.46
C PRO A 133 15.12 19.24 3.39
N ASP A 134 15.88 20.13 2.73
CA ASP A 134 15.46 21.52 2.54
C ASP A 134 14.15 21.61 1.74
N LEU A 135 13.99 20.78 0.70
CA LEU A 135 12.74 20.69 -0.06
C LEU A 135 11.60 20.12 0.79
N VAL A 136 11.85 19.07 1.57
CA VAL A 136 10.87 18.47 2.49
C VAL A 136 10.32 19.53 3.46
N ALA A 137 11.22 20.30 4.08
CA ALA A 137 10.87 21.39 4.98
C ALA A 137 10.14 22.53 4.25
N LYS A 138 10.66 22.98 3.10
CA LYS A 138 10.08 24.07 2.31
C LYS A 138 8.66 23.76 1.84
N TYR A 139 8.43 22.53 1.37
CA TYR A 139 7.12 22.09 0.91
C TYR A 139 6.22 21.59 2.02
N ARG A 140 6.71 21.57 3.28
CA ARG A 140 5.98 21.11 4.46
C ARG A 140 5.39 19.72 4.21
N LEU A 141 6.19 18.80 3.68
CA LEU A 141 5.71 17.48 3.26
C LEU A 141 5.09 16.69 4.43
N GLU A 142 5.57 16.88 5.66
CA GLU A 142 4.95 16.30 6.87
C GLU A 142 3.49 16.73 7.01
N TYR A 143 3.21 18.04 6.94
CA TYR A 143 1.83 18.55 6.98
C TYR A 143 1.00 18.07 5.78
N ARG A 144 1.60 17.96 4.59
CA ARG A 144 0.88 17.40 3.43
C ARG A 144 0.53 15.93 3.61
N ILE A 145 1.36 15.14 4.28
CA ILE A 145 1.04 13.75 4.60
C ILE A 145 -0.18 13.71 5.53
N ASP A 146 -0.28 14.62 6.49
CA ASP A 146 -1.45 14.74 7.35
C ASP A 146 -2.69 15.22 6.60
N ASP A 147 -2.56 16.18 5.68
CA ASP A 147 -3.66 16.59 4.80
C ASP A 147 -4.14 15.41 3.93
N PHE A 148 -3.21 14.61 3.39
CA PHE A 148 -3.54 13.40 2.63
C PHE A 148 -4.16 12.32 3.51
N ASP A 149 -3.69 12.18 4.75
CA ASP A 149 -4.32 11.32 5.76
C ASP A 149 -5.80 11.73 5.85
N GLU A 150 -6.11 12.99 6.14
CA GLU A 150 -7.48 13.47 6.25
C GLU A 150 -8.32 13.30 4.96
N GLN A 151 -7.76 13.67 3.79
CA GLN A 151 -8.45 13.53 2.50
C GLN A 151 -8.76 12.06 2.17
N PHE A 152 -7.83 11.15 2.48
CA PHE A 152 -8.01 9.71 2.36
C PHE A 152 -8.52 9.07 3.65
N SER A 153 -9.34 9.81 4.42
CA SER A 153 -9.97 9.26 5.61
C SER A 153 -10.79 8.01 5.27
N ALA A 154 -10.89 7.11 6.26
CA ALA A 154 -11.68 5.89 6.13
C ALA A 154 -13.14 6.19 5.73
N GLN A 155 -13.67 7.35 6.10
CA GLN A 155 -15.03 7.78 5.74
C GLN A 155 -15.13 8.15 4.26
N VAL A 156 -14.18 8.91 3.72
CA VAL A 156 -14.15 9.25 2.29
C VAL A 156 -14.08 7.97 1.47
N ILE A 157 -13.14 7.08 1.79
CA ILE A 157 -12.97 5.83 1.02
C ILE A 157 -14.19 4.93 1.16
N TYR A 158 -14.79 4.83 2.35
CA TYR A 158 -16.04 4.11 2.54
C TYR A 158 -17.18 4.69 1.70
N SER A 159 -17.28 6.01 1.59
CA SER A 159 -18.32 6.66 0.78
C SER A 159 -18.16 6.36 -0.71
N TYR A 160 -16.93 6.40 -1.23
CA TYR A 160 -16.60 5.97 -2.59
C TYR A 160 -16.91 4.49 -2.81
N PHE A 161 -16.45 3.61 -1.91
CA PHE A 161 -16.74 2.17 -1.97
C PHE A 161 -18.25 1.92 -1.98
N ARG A 162 -19.01 2.61 -1.13
CA ARG A 162 -20.47 2.45 -1.07
C ARG A 162 -21.14 2.84 -2.38
N ARG A 163 -20.72 3.96 -2.99
CA ARG A 163 -21.32 4.53 -4.20
C ARG A 163 -20.99 3.73 -5.44
N TYR A 164 -19.71 3.37 -5.62
CA TYR A 164 -19.19 2.83 -6.88
C TYR A 164 -18.93 1.32 -6.87
N VAL A 165 -18.79 0.70 -5.70
CA VAL A 165 -18.48 -0.74 -5.61
C VAL A 165 -19.64 -1.50 -4.98
N TYR A 166 -20.00 -1.16 -3.75
CA TYR A 166 -21.01 -1.88 -2.97
C TYR A 166 -22.39 -1.87 -3.63
N ARG A 167 -22.77 -0.77 -4.30
CA ARG A 167 -24.04 -0.67 -5.02
C ARG A 167 -24.13 -1.70 -6.14
N TYR A 168 -23.14 -1.73 -7.03
CA TYR A 168 -23.11 -2.66 -8.16
C TYR A 168 -22.90 -4.10 -7.70
N LEU A 169 -22.02 -4.32 -6.73
CA LEU A 169 -21.77 -5.64 -6.15
C LEU A 169 -23.05 -6.22 -5.52
N ARG A 170 -23.89 -5.39 -4.90
CA ARG A 170 -25.19 -5.83 -4.37
C ARG A 170 -26.12 -6.34 -5.47
N TYR A 171 -26.28 -5.59 -6.56
CA TYR A 171 -27.11 -6.04 -7.68
C TYR A 171 -26.58 -7.33 -8.29
N PHE A 172 -25.27 -7.43 -8.45
CA PHE A 172 -24.60 -8.63 -8.95
C PHE A 172 -24.85 -9.84 -8.04
N VAL A 173 -24.66 -9.69 -6.72
CA VAL A 173 -24.91 -10.75 -5.73
C VAL A 173 -26.39 -11.16 -5.74
N ILE A 174 -27.33 -10.22 -5.78
CA ILE A 174 -28.76 -10.54 -5.88
C ILE A 174 -29.05 -11.32 -7.17
N GLY A 175 -28.54 -10.87 -8.30
CA GLY A 175 -28.75 -11.53 -9.59
C GLY A 175 -28.24 -12.97 -9.61
N ILE A 176 -27.00 -13.20 -9.15
CA ILE A 176 -26.41 -14.54 -9.09
C ILE A 176 -27.16 -15.45 -8.11
N ASN A 177 -27.50 -14.96 -6.92
CA ASN A 177 -28.21 -15.77 -5.93
C ASN A 177 -29.66 -16.05 -6.34
N LEU A 178 -30.27 -15.16 -7.12
CA LEU A 178 -31.57 -15.42 -7.74
C LEU A 178 -31.48 -16.53 -8.79
N LEU A 179 -30.46 -16.53 -9.65
CA LEU A 179 -30.23 -17.62 -10.61
C LEU A 179 -30.02 -18.96 -9.88
N PHE A 180 -29.16 -19.01 -8.87
CA PHE A 180 -28.97 -20.22 -8.06
C PHE A 180 -30.25 -20.63 -7.32
N GLY A 181 -31.01 -19.67 -6.81
CA GLY A 181 -32.30 -19.91 -6.18
C GLY A 181 -33.29 -20.59 -7.14
N ILE A 182 -33.39 -20.10 -8.37
CA ILE A 182 -34.25 -20.68 -9.41
C ILE A 182 -33.75 -22.08 -9.78
N SER A 183 -32.44 -22.26 -9.97
CA SER A 183 -31.87 -23.58 -10.25
C SER A 183 -32.20 -24.59 -9.13
N ASN A 184 -32.01 -24.22 -7.87
CA ASN A 184 -32.33 -25.08 -6.73
C ASN A 184 -33.84 -25.39 -6.65
N MET A 185 -34.68 -24.41 -6.96
CA MET A 185 -36.13 -24.61 -7.04
C MET A 185 -36.50 -25.64 -8.12
N ILE A 186 -35.93 -25.53 -9.32
CA ILE A 186 -36.15 -26.48 -10.43
C ILE A 186 -35.69 -27.87 -10.00
N TRP A 187 -34.48 -28.01 -9.43
CA TRP A 187 -33.96 -29.29 -8.93
C TRP A 187 -34.88 -29.92 -7.89
N TYR A 188 -35.37 -29.13 -6.93
CA TYR A 188 -36.33 -29.61 -5.93
C TYR A 188 -37.62 -30.12 -6.56
N LEU A 189 -38.17 -29.40 -7.56
CA LEU A 189 -39.39 -29.82 -8.25
C LEU A 189 -39.17 -31.10 -9.06
N ILE A 190 -38.01 -31.27 -9.71
CA ILE A 190 -37.66 -32.52 -10.41
C ILE A 190 -37.60 -33.68 -9.42
N LEU A 191 -36.89 -33.53 -8.31
CA LEU A 191 -36.77 -34.57 -7.26
C LEU A 191 -38.09 -34.91 -6.56
N LEU A 192 -39.09 -34.04 -6.65
CA LEU A 192 -40.42 -34.29 -6.07
C LEU A 192 -41.35 -35.03 -7.05
N ILE A 193 -41.06 -34.96 -8.35
CA ILE A 193 -41.82 -35.61 -9.41
C ILE A 193 -41.29 -37.02 -9.70
N PHE A 194 -39.97 -37.22 -9.60
CA PHE A 194 -39.29 -38.51 -9.76
C PHE A 194 -39.04 -39.19 -8.42
#